data_AF-A0A9E6BQK3-F1
#
_entry.id   AF-A0A9E6BQK3-F1
#
_cell.length_a   1.000
_cell.length_b   1.000
_cell.length_c   1.000
_cell.angle_alpha   90.00
_cell.angle_beta   90.00
_cell.angle_gamma   90.00
#
_symmetry.space_group_name_H-M   'P 1'
#
loop_
_entity.id
_entity.type
_entity.pdbx_description
1 polymer ?
#
loop_
_entity_poly.entity_id
_entity_poly.type
_entity_poly.pdbx_seq_one_letter_code
_entity_poly.pdbx_strand_id
1 'polypeptide(L)'
;MTISVGDKIPNATVMMATEEGPNQVQTSDVFGAGKVALFSLPGAFTPTCSAKHLPGFVTKADEFKAKGVDKIVCMSVNDAFVMNAWAKDQSAGG
;
A
#
# COMPACT_ATOMS: atom_id res chain seq x y z
N MET A 1 -3.16 -0.98 20.38
CA MET A 1 -4.05 -2.13 20.13
C MET A 1 -3.34 -3.08 19.20
N THR A 2 -3.24 -4.35 19.58
CA THR A 2 -2.64 -5.41 18.77
C THR A 2 -3.75 -6.04 17.92
N ILE A 3 -3.48 -6.38 16.66
CA ILE A 3 -4.41 -7.11 15.78
C ILE A 3 -4.00 -8.58 15.71
N SER A 4 -4.97 -9.48 15.57
CA SER A 4 -4.77 -10.93 15.45
C SER A 4 -5.44 -11.50 14.19
N VAL A 5 -5.06 -12.72 13.80
CA VAL A 5 -5.72 -13.42 12.69
C VAL A 5 -7.20 -13.63 13.03
N GLY A 6 -8.07 -13.22 12.11
CA GLY A 6 -9.52 -13.26 12.27
C GLY A 6 -10.13 -11.93 12.72
N ASP A 7 -9.32 -10.99 13.22
CA ASP A 7 -9.79 -9.65 13.55
C ASP A 7 -10.12 -8.85 12.30
N LYS A 8 -11.13 -8.00 12.41
CA LYS A 8 -11.38 -6.96 11.40
C LYS A 8 -10.29 -5.90 11.51
N ILE A 9 -9.73 -5.52 10.37
CA ILE A 9 -8.81 -4.39 10.31
C ILE A 9 -9.54 -3.12 10.77
N PRO A 10 -8.95 -2.33 11.68
CA PRO A 10 -9.54 -1.07 12.13
C PRO A 10 -9.79 -0.12 10.95
N ASN A 11 -10.94 0.53 10.96
CA ASN A 11 -11.18 1.63 10.04
C ASN A 11 -10.47 2.88 10.56
N ALA A 12 -9.57 3.43 9.76
CA ALA A 12 -8.76 4.59 10.12
C ALA A 12 -8.68 5.56 8.94
N THR A 13 -8.67 6.85 9.26
CA THR A 13 -8.41 7.90 8.28
C THR A 13 -6.92 7.92 7.96
N VAL A 14 -6.57 7.82 6.67
CA VAL A 14 -5.21 7.91 6.16
C VAL A 14 -5.13 8.95 5.04
N MET A 15 -3.92 9.48 4.79
CA MET A 15 -3.67 10.37 3.65
C MET A 15 -3.19 9.54 2.46
N MET A 16 -3.88 9.63 1.33
CA MET A 16 -3.52 8.94 0.10
C MET A 16 -3.27 9.94 -1.02
N ALA A 17 -2.28 9.67 -1.86
CA ALA A 17 -2.10 10.42 -3.10
C ALA A 17 -3.15 10.00 -4.11
N THR A 18 -4.03 10.92 -4.49
CA THR A 18 -5.04 10.71 -5.53
C THR A 18 -4.72 11.56 -6.75
N GLU A 19 -5.47 11.39 -7.84
CA GLU A 19 -5.31 12.19 -9.06
C GLU A 19 -5.55 13.69 -8.80
N GLU A 20 -6.41 14.03 -7.84
CA GLU A 20 -6.72 15.41 -7.42
C GLU A 20 -5.70 15.97 -6.41
N GLY A 21 -4.69 15.18 -6.05
CA GLY A 21 -3.73 15.48 -4.99
C GLY A 21 -3.98 14.67 -3.72
N PRO A 22 -3.27 14.96 -2.62
CA PRO A 22 -3.48 14.26 -1.36
C PRO A 22 -4.88 14.45 -0.79
N ASN A 23 -5.53 13.33 -0.46
CA ASN A 23 -6.85 13.34 0.15
C ASN A 23 -6.92 12.39 1.36
N GLN A 24 -7.79 12.73 2.31
CA GLN A 24 -8.13 11.84 3.42
C GLN A 24 -9.08 10.76 2.91
N VAL A 25 -8.70 9.50 3.16
CA VAL A 25 -9.52 8.32 2.81
C VAL A 25 -9.65 7.42 4.02
N GLN A 26 -10.73 6.65 4.08
CA GLN A 26 -10.87 5.61 5.09
C GLN A 26 -10.19 4.32 4.62
N THR A 27 -9.51 3.60 5.51
CA THR A 27 -8.91 2.30 5.17
C THR A 27 -9.97 1.30 4.69
N SER A 28 -11.22 1.40 5.16
CA SER A 28 -12.34 0.62 4.63
C SER A 28 -12.57 0.83 3.14
N ASP A 29 -12.37 2.03 2.63
CA ASP A 29 -12.61 2.38 1.22
C ASP A 29 -11.45 1.90 0.35
N VAL A 30 -10.22 2.03 0.87
CA VAL A 30 -9.00 1.51 0.21
C VAL A 30 -9.07 0.00 0.08
N PHE A 31 -9.38 -0.71 1.16
CA PHE A 31 -9.48 -2.17 1.14
C PHE A 31 -10.71 -2.63 0.35
N GLY A 32 -11.87 -2.00 0.59
CA GLY A 32 -13.11 -2.29 -0.10
C GLY A 32 -13.55 -3.76 0.05
N ALA A 33 -14.13 -4.31 -1.01
CA ALA A 33 -14.46 -5.72 -1.11
C ALA A 33 -13.31 -6.52 -1.74
N GLY A 34 -13.27 -7.82 -1.47
CA GLY A 34 -12.29 -8.75 -2.04
C GLY A 34 -11.12 -9.06 -1.12
N LYS A 35 -10.07 -9.63 -1.69
CA LYS A 35 -8.85 -10.03 -0.98
C LYS A 35 -7.75 -9.01 -1.23
N VAL A 36 -7.24 -8.43 -0.16
CA VAL A 36 -6.18 -7.41 -0.19
C VAL A 36 -4.90 -7.95 0.43
N ALA A 37 -3.77 -7.77 -0.25
CA ALA A 37 -2.45 -7.95 0.31
C ALA A 37 -1.90 -6.58 0.76
N LEU A 38 -1.97 -6.29 2.06
CA LEU A 38 -1.38 -5.10 2.65
C LEU A 38 0.04 -5.41 3.15
N PHE A 39 1.00 -4.56 2.80
CA PHE A 39 2.31 -4.54 3.45
C PHE A 39 2.68 -3.12 3.88
N SER A 40 3.46 -3.02 4.95
CA SER A 40 3.95 -1.75 5.47
C SER A 40 5.46 -1.70 5.49
N LEU A 41 6.02 -0.50 5.39
CA LEU A 41 7.46 -0.29 5.40
C LEU A 41 7.86 0.96 6.19
N PRO A 42 9.09 1.00 6.73
CA PRO A 42 9.56 2.12 7.54
C PRO A 42 9.52 3.49 6.84
N GLY A 43 9.93 3.56 5.57
CA GLY A 43 9.89 4.82 4.82
C GLY A 43 10.23 4.69 3.34
N ALA A 44 9.59 5.54 2.53
CA ALA A 44 9.94 5.77 1.13
C ALA A 44 11.42 6.18 0.98
N PHE A 45 12.02 5.84 -0.16
CA PHE A 45 13.44 6.09 -0.48
C PHE A 45 14.49 5.48 0.47
N THR A 46 14.08 4.67 1.45
CA THR A 46 15.05 3.96 2.31
C THR A 46 15.63 2.74 1.58
N PRO A 47 16.89 2.34 1.84
CA PRO A 47 17.63 1.41 0.99
C PRO A 47 16.93 0.06 0.78
N THR A 48 16.58 -0.65 1.85
CA THR A 48 15.96 -1.99 1.74
C THR A 48 14.54 -1.91 1.16
N CYS A 49 13.79 -0.85 1.49
CA CYS A 49 12.43 -0.67 1.02
C CYS A 49 12.37 -0.49 -0.49
N SER A 50 13.30 0.30 -1.03
CA SER A 50 13.38 0.64 -2.45
C SER A 50 14.12 -0.40 -3.28
N ALA A 51 15.12 -1.08 -2.71
CA ALA A 51 15.91 -2.07 -3.46
C ALA A 51 15.27 -3.47 -3.51
N LYS A 52 14.45 -3.84 -2.51
CA LYS A 52 13.99 -5.23 -2.35
C LYS A 52 12.52 -5.37 -1.95
N HIS A 53 12.05 -4.58 -0.98
CA HIS A 53 10.74 -4.82 -0.39
C HIS A 53 9.59 -4.53 -1.38
N LEU A 54 9.43 -3.27 -1.81
CA LEU A 54 8.39 -2.89 -2.78
C LEU A 54 8.58 -3.58 -4.14
N PRO A 55 9.79 -3.61 -4.75
CA PRO A 55 9.99 -4.28 -6.04
C PRO A 55 9.58 -5.76 -6.04
N GLY A 56 9.72 -6.44 -4.90
CA GLY A 56 9.30 -7.83 -4.75
C GLY A 56 7.79 -8.03 -4.91
N PHE A 57 6.97 -7.07 -4.46
CA PHE A 57 5.51 -7.11 -4.67
C PHE A 57 5.13 -6.73 -6.10
N VAL A 58 5.79 -5.72 -6.69
CA VAL A 58 5.55 -5.28 -8.07
C VAL A 58 5.84 -6.42 -9.05
N THR A 59 7.00 -7.07 -8.93
CA THR A 59 7.41 -8.18 -9.80
C THR A 59 6.47 -9.38 -9.69
N LYS A 60 5.86 -9.59 -8.53
CA LYS A 60 5.00 -10.75 -8.25
C LYS A 60 3.50 -10.42 -8.34
N ALA A 61 3.13 -9.24 -8.84
CA ALA A 61 1.74 -8.80 -8.87
C ALA A 61 0.81 -9.82 -9.56
N ASP A 62 1.26 -10.41 -10.67
CA ASP A 62 0.51 -11.44 -11.39
C ASP A 62 0.34 -12.74 -10.60
N GLU A 63 1.34 -13.14 -9.81
CA GLU A 63 1.22 -14.31 -8.92
C GLU A 63 0.22 -14.07 -7.79
N PHE A 64 0.18 -12.86 -7.24
CA PHE A 64 -0.83 -12.46 -6.26
C PHE A 64 -2.23 -12.49 -6.88
N LYS A 65 -2.37 -11.92 -8.08
CA LYS A 65 -3.63 -11.91 -8.83
C LYS A 65 -4.11 -13.34 -9.13
N ALA A 66 -3.22 -14.24 -9.54
CA ALA A 66 -3.52 -15.65 -9.78
C ALA A 66 -4.02 -16.38 -8.51
N LYS A 67 -3.65 -15.90 -7.32
CA LYS A 67 -4.16 -16.39 -6.01
C LYS A 67 -5.45 -15.68 -5.56
N GLY A 68 -6.06 -14.90 -6.44
CA GLY A 68 -7.27 -14.13 -6.21
C GLY A 68 -7.06 -12.98 -5.24
N VAL A 69 -5.90 -12.32 -5.27
CA VAL A 69 -5.69 -11.01 -4.61
C VAL A 69 -6.11 -9.93 -5.59
N ASP A 70 -7.06 -9.09 -5.16
CA ASP A 70 -7.64 -8.03 -5.98
C ASP A 70 -6.78 -6.76 -5.93
N LYS A 71 -6.13 -6.50 -4.78
CA LYS A 71 -5.31 -5.31 -4.55
C LYS A 71 -4.07 -5.63 -3.72
N ILE A 72 -2.95 -4.99 -4.08
CA ILE A 72 -1.76 -4.92 -3.25
C ILE A 72 -1.63 -3.48 -2.76
N VAL A 73 -1.56 -3.28 -1.45
CA VAL A 73 -1.50 -1.94 -0.84
C VAL A 73 -0.18 -1.79 -0.08
N CYS A 74 0.54 -0.72 -0.38
CA CYS A 74 1.75 -0.31 0.32
C CYS A 74 1.45 0.85 1.28
N MET A 75 1.80 0.71 2.56
CA MET A 75 1.60 1.75 3.57
C MET A 75 2.93 2.17 4.22
N SER A 76 3.10 3.47 4.44
CA SER A 76 4.20 4.02 5.24
C SER A 76 3.74 5.27 5.99
N VAL A 77 4.59 5.76 6.89
CA VAL A 77 4.34 6.96 7.70
C VAL A 77 4.71 8.26 7.00
N ASN A 78 5.29 8.19 5.79
CA ASN A 78 5.55 9.36 4.96
C ASN A 78 4.24 10.06 4.55
N ASP A 79 4.33 11.36 4.26
CA ASP A 79 3.22 12.09 3.67
C ASP A 79 2.89 11.60 2.25
N ALA A 80 1.68 11.92 1.80
CA ALA A 80 1.16 11.47 0.51
C ALA A 80 1.96 12.01 -0.69
N PHE A 81 2.59 13.20 -0.59
CA PHE A 81 3.39 13.73 -1.69
C PHE A 81 4.67 12.91 -1.88
N VAL A 82 5.37 12.60 -0.78
CA VAL A 82 6.56 11.74 -0.79
C VAL A 82 6.21 10.34 -1.29
N MET A 83 5.11 9.76 -0.81
CA MET A 83 4.66 8.45 -1.26
C MET A 83 4.32 8.43 -2.77
N ASN A 84 3.71 9.50 -3.30
CA ASN A 84 3.42 9.61 -4.74
C ASN A 84 4.70 9.71 -5.58
N ALA A 85 5.64 10.55 -5.16
CA ALA A 85 6.92 10.71 -5.85
C ALA A 85 7.70 9.39 -5.87
N TRP A 86 7.72 8.68 -4.74
CA TRP A 86 8.38 7.39 -4.62
C TRP A 86 7.68 6.30 -5.44
N ALA A 87 6.35 6.23 -5.46
CA ALA A 87 5.63 5.28 -6.28
C ALA A 87 5.96 5.44 -7.78
N LYS A 88 6.09 6.68 -8.26
CA LYS A 88 6.52 6.97 -9.64
C LYS A 88 7.96 6.53 -9.90
N ASP A 89 8.88 6.87 -9.00
CA ASP A 89 10.29 6.44 -9.07
C ASP A 89 10.43 4.91 -9.13
N GLN A 90 9.59 4.20 -8.37
CA GLN A 90 9.60 2.75 -8.28
C GLN A 90 8.76 2.04 -9.35
N SER A 91 8.16 2.80 -10.28
CA SER A 91 7.22 2.28 -11.29
C SER A 91 6.09 1.43 -10.68
N ALA A 92 5.64 1.84 -9.49
CA ALA A 92 4.59 1.18 -8.70
C ALA A 92 3.24 1.91 -8.77
N GLY A 93 3.07 2.82 -9.75
CA GLY A 93 1.82 3.55 -9.96
C GLY A 93 0.77 2.67 -10.63
N GLY A 94 -0.39 2.54 -9.98
CA GLY A 94 -1.56 1.78 -10.45
C GLY A 94 -2.78 2.06 -9.59
#